data_AF-A0A4R0P284-F1
#
_entry.id   AF-A0A4R0P284-F1
#
_cell.length_a   1.000
_cell.length_b   1.000
_cell.length_c   1.000
_cell.angle_alpha   90.00
_cell.angle_beta   90.00
_cell.angle_gamma   90.00
#
_symmetry.space_group_name_H-M   'P 1'
#
loop_
_entity.id
_entity.type
_entity.pdbx_description
1 polymer ?
#
loop_
_entity_poly.entity_id
_entity_poly.type
_entity_poly.pdbx_seq_one_letter_code
_entity_poly.pdbx_strand_id
1 'polypeptide(L)'
;MPRFIPYRTLFRPALAGLALLAASAAAVAPASSQPVPPQRCAAHDDLRDFLSSRYKEQPKSIGVIGEAAVIEVFVAESGTWTILVTRANGNSCIVAAGHSWEDIPIVLGQAT
;
A
#
# COMPACT_ATOMS: atom_id res chain seq x y z
N MET A 1 29.44 77.14 -34.51
CA MET A 1 30.32 76.70 -33.40
C MET A 1 30.00 75.23 -33.11
N PRO A 2 30.95 74.30 -33.37
CA PRO A 2 30.70 72.87 -33.38
C PRO A 2 30.85 72.28 -31.97
N ARG A 3 29.99 71.32 -31.59
CA ARG A 3 30.20 70.49 -30.41
C ARG A 3 30.70 69.11 -30.83
N PHE A 4 31.88 68.81 -30.30
CA PHE A 4 32.66 67.58 -30.39
C PHE A 4 31.85 66.32 -30.10
N ILE A 5 31.99 65.31 -30.96
CA ILE A 5 31.62 63.92 -30.70
C ILE A 5 32.94 63.13 -30.58
N PRO A 6 33.33 62.65 -29.39
CA PRO A 6 34.35 61.62 -29.29
C PRO A 6 33.68 60.25 -29.19
N TYR A 7 33.89 59.46 -30.23
CA TYR A 7 33.91 58.02 -30.18
C TYR A 7 34.83 57.56 -29.02
N ARG A 8 34.26 56.90 -28.01
CA ARG A 8 34.98 55.90 -27.20
C ARG A 8 34.03 54.75 -26.95
N THR A 9 34.01 53.84 -27.92
CA THR A 9 33.78 52.43 -27.68
C THR A 9 34.61 51.99 -26.48
N LEU A 10 34.00 51.26 -25.55
CA LEU A 10 34.47 49.98 -25.02
C LEU A 10 33.81 49.69 -23.67
N PHE A 11 32.92 48.70 -23.69
CA PHE A 11 32.96 47.54 -22.79
C PHE A 11 33.37 47.78 -21.34
N ARG A 12 32.38 47.73 -20.42
CA ARG A 12 32.44 46.92 -19.19
C ARG A 12 31.03 46.44 -18.80
N PRO A 13 30.53 45.33 -19.37
CA PRO A 13 29.34 44.67 -18.86
C PRO A 13 29.75 43.84 -17.63
N ALA A 14 29.49 44.31 -16.41
CA ALA A 14 29.67 43.47 -15.22
C ALA A 14 28.96 44.04 -13.99
N LEU A 15 27.64 44.22 -14.04
CA LEU A 15 26.83 44.45 -12.83
C LEU A 15 25.49 43.71 -12.88
N ALA A 16 25.42 42.59 -13.61
CA ALA A 16 24.26 41.69 -13.61
C ALA A 16 24.68 40.33 -13.07
N GLY A 17 24.94 40.25 -11.77
CA GLY A 17 25.43 39.03 -11.13
C GLY A 17 24.93 38.81 -9.70
N LEU A 18 23.80 39.41 -9.32
CA LEU A 18 23.25 39.25 -7.97
C LEU A 18 21.72 39.14 -7.99
N ALA A 19 21.20 38.22 -8.79
CA ALA A 19 19.78 37.87 -8.75
C ALA A 19 19.62 36.35 -8.78
N LEU A 20 18.76 35.86 -7.86
CA LEU A 20 18.19 34.51 -7.78
C LEU A 20 18.99 33.47 -6.99
N LEU A 21 18.96 33.55 -5.65
CA LEU A 21 19.33 32.43 -4.77
C LEU A 21 18.32 32.14 -3.64
N ALA A 22 17.04 32.52 -3.78
CA ALA A 22 16.07 32.25 -2.73
C ALA A 22 14.67 31.96 -3.28
N ALA A 23 14.39 30.68 -3.56
CA ALA A 23 13.07 30.05 -3.38
C ALA A 23 13.10 28.59 -3.86
N SER A 24 13.55 27.68 -3.01
CA SER A 24 13.32 26.24 -3.19
C SER A 24 12.80 25.65 -1.88
N ALA A 25 11.69 26.22 -1.37
CA ALA A 25 10.91 25.56 -0.33
C ALA A 25 10.19 24.38 -1.01
N ALA A 26 10.81 23.19 -0.96
CA ALA A 26 10.15 21.96 -1.36
C ALA A 26 8.92 21.78 -0.47
N ALA A 27 7.72 21.86 -1.05
CA ALA A 27 6.48 21.55 -0.38
C ALA A 27 6.50 20.05 -0.04
N VAL A 28 6.74 19.71 1.23
CA VAL A 28 6.51 18.37 1.73
C VAL A 28 5.00 18.16 1.75
N ALA A 29 4.46 17.46 0.76
CA ALA A 29 3.07 17.02 0.81
C ALA A 29 2.94 16.05 2.00
N PRO A 30 1.93 16.20 2.88
CA PRO A 30 1.70 15.23 3.93
C PRO A 30 1.39 13.88 3.27
N ALA A 31 2.09 12.83 3.69
CA ALA A 31 1.76 11.47 3.30
C ALA A 31 0.33 11.18 3.77
N SER A 32 -0.59 10.98 2.82
CA SER A 32 -1.95 10.55 3.13
C SER A 32 -1.90 9.09 3.58
N SER A 33 -2.11 8.85 4.87
CA SER A 33 -2.40 7.50 5.38
C SER A 33 -3.71 7.05 4.76
N GLN A 34 -3.67 6.03 3.89
CA GLN A 34 -4.89 5.41 3.38
C GLN A 34 -5.70 4.87 4.57
N PRO A 35 -7.01 5.15 4.67
CA PRO A 35 -7.84 4.61 5.73
C PRO A 35 -7.79 3.07 5.68
N VAL A 36 -7.19 2.46 6.70
CA VAL A 36 -7.31 1.00 6.89
C VAL A 36 -8.75 0.75 7.32
N PRO A 37 -9.53 -0.08 6.59
CA PRO A 37 -10.89 -0.42 7.00
C PRO A 37 -10.87 -0.92 8.45
N PRO A 38 -11.84 -0.51 9.30
CA PRO A 38 -11.91 -0.99 10.67
C PRO A 38 -11.91 -2.52 10.66
N GLN A 39 -10.91 -3.14 11.32
CA GLN A 39 -10.81 -4.58 11.36
C GLN A 39 -12.03 -5.15 12.08
N ARG A 40 -12.80 -5.97 11.37
CA ARG A 40 -13.98 -6.63 11.93
C ARG A 40 -13.50 -7.87 12.68
N CYS A 41 -13.54 -7.80 14.00
CA CYS A 41 -13.09 -8.87 14.90
C CYS A 41 -14.25 -9.44 15.70
N ALA A 42 -14.20 -10.74 15.96
CA ALA A 42 -15.12 -11.47 16.85
C ALA A 42 -14.43 -12.73 17.37
N ALA A 43 -15.16 -13.59 18.10
CA ALA A 43 -14.65 -14.93 18.41
C ALA A 43 -14.41 -15.69 17.10
N HIS A 44 -13.37 -16.53 17.08
CA HIS A 44 -13.03 -17.30 15.88
C HIS A 44 -14.21 -18.14 15.36
N ASP A 45 -14.92 -18.84 16.25
CA ASP A 45 -16.07 -19.68 15.87
C ASP A 45 -17.22 -18.86 15.27
N ASP A 46 -17.50 -17.66 15.80
CA ASP A 46 -18.53 -16.78 15.25
C ASP A 46 -18.20 -16.34 13.82
N LEU A 47 -16.93 -16.01 13.54
CA LEU A 47 -16.51 -15.64 12.18
C LEU A 47 -16.54 -16.85 11.25
N ARG A 48 -16.06 -18.02 11.70
CA ARG A 48 -16.12 -19.25 10.91
C ARG A 48 -17.56 -19.60 10.52
N ASP A 49 -18.46 -19.58 11.50
CA ASP A 49 -19.87 -19.93 11.29
C ASP A 49 -20.57 -18.88 10.41
N PHE A 50 -20.25 -17.60 10.57
CA PHE A 50 -20.71 -16.53 9.69
C PHE A 50 -20.24 -16.74 8.25
N LEU A 51 -18.95 -16.98 8.02
CA LEU A 51 -18.38 -17.18 6.68
C LEU A 51 -18.98 -18.42 6.00
N SER A 52 -19.07 -19.53 6.74
CA SER A 52 -19.66 -20.77 6.24
C SER A 52 -21.15 -20.61 5.92
N SER A 53 -21.93 -19.98 6.81
CA SER A 53 -23.38 -19.85 6.61
C SER A 53 -23.74 -18.84 5.51
N ARG A 54 -23.09 -17.67 5.50
CA ARG A 54 -23.44 -16.53 4.63
C ARG A 54 -22.77 -16.57 3.27
N TYR A 55 -21.50 -16.94 3.22
CA TYR A 55 -20.69 -16.91 1.98
C TYR A 55 -20.38 -18.30 1.44
N LYS A 56 -20.66 -19.36 2.20
CA LYS A 56 -20.26 -20.74 1.88
C LYS A 56 -18.74 -20.90 1.81
N GLU A 57 -18.01 -19.99 2.46
CA GLU A 57 -16.56 -20.06 2.54
C GLU A 57 -16.15 -21.06 3.62
N GLN A 58 -15.22 -21.95 3.28
CA GLN A 58 -14.68 -22.96 4.18
C GLN A 58 -13.15 -22.81 4.29
N PRO A 59 -12.52 -23.27 5.39
CA PRO A 59 -11.07 -23.23 5.53
C PRO A 59 -10.38 -23.93 4.35
N LYS A 60 -9.52 -23.18 3.63
CA LYS A 60 -8.74 -23.64 2.49
C LYS A 60 -7.28 -23.88 2.86
N SER A 61 -6.71 -23.02 3.71
CA SER A 61 -5.33 -23.12 4.20
C SER A 61 -5.18 -22.44 5.56
N ILE A 62 -4.15 -22.85 6.30
CA ILE A 62 -3.83 -22.38 7.64
C ILE A 62 -2.32 -22.26 7.82
N GLY A 63 -1.88 -21.28 8.60
CA GLY A 63 -0.47 -21.07 8.93
C GLY A 63 -0.30 -20.45 10.31
N VAL A 64 0.83 -20.70 10.95
CA VAL A 64 1.15 -20.11 12.27
C VAL A 64 2.01 -18.86 12.07
N ILE A 65 1.67 -17.78 12.77
CA ILE A 65 2.45 -16.54 12.81
C ILE A 65 3.19 -16.46 14.16
N GLY A 66 4.49 -16.77 14.16
CA GLY A 66 5.30 -16.81 15.36
C GLY A 66 4.75 -17.81 16.39
N GLU A 67 4.61 -17.39 17.65
CA GLU A 67 4.03 -18.22 18.72
C GLU A 67 2.63 -17.74 19.17
N ALA A 68 2.11 -16.68 18.55
CA ALA A 68 1.01 -15.89 19.15
C ALA A 68 -0.26 -15.83 18.29
N ALA A 69 -0.20 -16.23 17.03
CA ALA A 69 -1.34 -16.12 16.13
C ALA A 69 -1.33 -17.18 15.03
N VAL A 70 -2.48 -17.32 14.39
CA VAL A 70 -2.74 -18.21 13.26
C VAL A 70 -3.39 -17.38 12.16
N ILE A 71 -2.99 -17.63 10.91
CA ILE A 71 -3.63 -17.08 9.72
C ILE A 71 -4.40 -18.19 9.02
N GLU A 72 -5.61 -17.87 8.56
CA GLU A 72 -6.50 -18.81 7.90
C GLU A 72 -7.06 -18.16 6.64
N VAL A 73 -7.10 -18.91 5.55
CA VAL A 73 -7.75 -18.50 4.30
C VAL A 73 -9.03 -19.32 4.15
N PHE A 74 -10.15 -18.63 3.98
CA PHE A 74 -11.46 -19.21 3.73
C PHE A 74 -11.87 -18.93 2.29
N VAL A 75 -12.38 -19.95 1.59
CA VAL A 75 -12.75 -19.86 0.17
C VAL A 75 -14.05 -20.61 -0.09
N ALA A 76 -14.91 -20.05 -0.94
CA ALA A 76 -16.12 -20.69 -1.46
C ALA A 76 -15.94 -21.13 -2.92
N GLU A 77 -16.74 -22.10 -3.37
CA GLU A 77 -16.79 -22.51 -4.78
C GLU A 77 -17.20 -21.37 -5.73
N SER A 78 -17.95 -20.39 -5.22
CA SER A 78 -18.31 -19.17 -5.95
C SER A 78 -17.12 -18.24 -6.22
N GLY A 79 -15.97 -18.49 -5.61
CA GLY A 79 -14.77 -17.66 -5.68
C GLY A 79 -14.72 -16.53 -4.66
N THR A 80 -15.68 -16.40 -3.74
CA THR A 80 -15.53 -15.49 -2.59
C THR A 80 -14.47 -16.02 -1.64
N TRP A 81 -13.76 -15.11 -0.98
CA TRP A 81 -12.72 -15.48 -0.03
C TRP A 81 -12.56 -14.45 1.09
N THR A 82 -12.08 -14.94 2.24
CA THR A 82 -11.78 -14.14 3.43
C THR A 82 -10.51 -14.65 4.10
N ILE A 83 -9.66 -13.74 4.59
CA ILE A 83 -8.49 -14.07 5.40
C ILE A 83 -8.73 -13.63 6.84
N LEU A 84 -8.57 -14.57 7.76
CA LEU A 84 -8.65 -14.36 9.19
C LEU A 84 -7.26 -14.40 9.83
N VAL A 85 -7.04 -13.55 10.84
CA VAL A 85 -5.93 -13.71 11.78
C VAL A 85 -6.49 -13.90 13.18
N THR A 86 -6.22 -15.06 13.76
CA THR A 86 -6.68 -15.50 15.07
C THR A 86 -5.53 -15.43 16.06
N ARG A 87 -5.68 -14.66 17.16
CA ARG A 87 -4.68 -14.59 18.23
C ARG A 87 -4.87 -15.72 19.23
N ALA A 88 -3.85 -15.99 20.05
CA ALA A 88 -3.88 -17.02 21.09
C ALA A 88 -5.03 -16.87 22.11
N ASN A 89 -5.62 -15.67 22.25
CA ASN A 89 -6.80 -15.44 23.10
C ASN A 89 -8.14 -15.84 22.44
N GLY A 90 -8.11 -16.42 21.23
CA GLY A 90 -9.30 -16.88 20.51
C GLY A 90 -10.04 -15.81 19.70
N ASN A 91 -9.65 -14.54 19.81
CA ASN A 91 -10.21 -13.49 18.97
C ASN A 91 -9.59 -13.56 17.57
N SER A 92 -10.46 -13.47 16.57
CA SER A 92 -10.10 -13.46 15.17
C SER A 92 -10.57 -12.18 14.50
N CYS A 93 -9.80 -11.70 13.54
CA CYS A 93 -10.08 -10.48 12.79
C CYS A 93 -10.02 -10.76 11.29
N ILE A 94 -11.00 -10.23 10.55
CA ILE A 94 -10.95 -10.19 9.09
C ILE A 94 -9.88 -9.19 8.68
N VAL A 95 -8.82 -9.66 8.02
CA VAL A 95 -7.70 -8.83 7.56
C VAL A 95 -7.77 -8.53 6.07
N ALA A 96 -8.43 -9.39 5.29
CA ALA A 96 -8.73 -9.19 3.88
C ALA A 96 -9.95 -10.02 3.47
N ALA A 97 -10.68 -9.57 2.45
CA ALA A 97 -11.79 -10.31 1.85
C ALA A 97 -11.99 -9.86 0.40
N GLY A 98 -12.56 -10.73 -0.44
CA GLY A 98 -12.75 -10.44 -1.85
C GLY A 98 -13.52 -11.52 -2.62
N HIS A 99 -13.34 -11.48 -3.93
CA HIS A 99 -13.94 -12.40 -4.90
C HIS A 99 -12.84 -12.90 -5.86
N SER A 100 -13.23 -13.79 -6.77
CA SER A 100 -12.35 -14.32 -7.83
C SER A 100 -11.09 -15.02 -7.28
N TRP A 101 -11.26 -15.88 -6.26
CA TRP A 101 -10.17 -16.74 -5.82
C TRP A 101 -9.79 -17.76 -6.90
N GLU A 102 -8.49 -17.97 -7.09
CA GLU A 102 -7.94 -18.94 -8.03
C GLU A 102 -6.91 -19.82 -7.32
N ASP A 103 -6.98 -21.13 -7.53
CA ASP A 103 -5.93 -22.05 -7.09
C ASP A 103 -4.84 -22.11 -8.16
N ILE A 104 -3.59 -21.91 -7.75
CA ILE A 104 -2.44 -22.07 -8.63
C ILE A 104 -2.11 -23.57 -8.71
N PRO A 105 -2.19 -24.21 -9.89
CA PRO A 105 -1.88 -25.61 -10.03
C PRO A 105 -0.38 -25.87 -9.75
N ILE A 106 -0.10 -26.85 -8.88
CA ILE A 106 1.28 -27.31 -8.66
C ILE A 106 1.66 -28.22 -9.83
N VAL A 107 2.65 -27.77 -10.63
CA VAL A 107 3.28 -28.63 -11.65
C VAL A 107 4.44 -29.37 -10.99
N LEU A 108 4.28 -30.68 -10.80
CA LEU A 108 5.36 -31.53 -10.31
C LEU A 108 6.34 -31.81 -11.46
N GLY A 109 7.51 -31.17 -11.45
CA GLY A 109 8.67 -31.57 -12.27
C GLY A 109 9.19 -30.54 -13.28
N GLN A 110 9.92 -29.52 -12.79
CA GLN A 110 11.02 -28.94 -13.56
C GLN A 110 12.33 -29.24 -12.83
N ALA A 111 12.71 -30.52 -12.84
CA ALA A 111 14.09 -30.89 -12.64
C ALA A 111 14.82 -30.59 -13.96
N THR A 112 15.52 -29.46 -14.00
CA THR A 112 16.58 -29.19 -14.99
C THR A 112 17.91 -29.64 -14.43
#